data_AF-A0AB37M5X0-F1
#
_entry.id   AF-A0AB37M5X0-F1
#
_cell.length_a   1.000
_cell.length_b   1.000
_cell.length_c   1.000
_cell.angle_alpha   90.00
_cell.angle_beta   90.00
_cell.angle_gamma   90.00
#
_symmetry.space_group_name_H-M   'P 1'
#
loop_
_entity.id
_entity.type
_entity.pdbx_description
1 polymer ?
#
loop_
_entity_poly.entity_id
_entity_poly.type
_entity_poly.pdbx_seq_one_letter_code
_entity_poly.pdbx_strand_id
1 'polypeptide(L)'
;KIVDKKVAKRTAIQETVIDPVRSYNEILVIGGKSTVRTVYTIPQFTIPDDKILVIELVEKNGGRHQTIRVENSDIVAAKVINELKIK
;
A
#
# COMPACT_ATOMS: atom_id res chain seq x y z
N LYS A 1 4.79 -0.04 4.35
CA LYS A 1 6.11 -0.48 4.89
C LYS A 1 6.69 -1.59 4.02
N ILE A 2 8.02 -1.66 3.84
CA ILE A 2 8.70 -2.79 3.21
C ILE A 2 9.08 -3.79 4.30
N VAL A 3 8.77 -5.06 4.10
CA VAL A 3 9.09 -6.15 5.04
C VAL A 3 9.67 -7.34 4.29
N ASP A 4 10.46 -8.15 4.98
CA ASP A 4 11.00 -9.38 4.42
C ASP A 4 9.88 -10.40 4.13
N LYS A 5 9.98 -11.13 3.01
CA LYS A 5 9.09 -12.25 2.72
C LYS A 5 9.25 -13.29 3.83
N LYS A 6 8.14 -13.75 4.41
CA LYS A 6 8.18 -14.82 5.42
C LYS A 6 8.66 -16.11 4.75
N VAL A 7 9.92 -16.46 4.99
CA VAL A 7 10.50 -17.76 4.68
C VAL A 7 10.67 -18.53 6.00
N ALA A 8 10.66 -19.86 5.98
CA ALA A 8 10.77 -20.69 7.19
C ALA A 8 12.07 -20.45 8.00
N LYS A 9 13.03 -19.71 7.45
CA LYS A 9 14.32 -19.42 8.07
C LYS A 9 14.18 -18.25 9.05
N ARG A 10 14.54 -18.48 10.33
CA ARG A 10 14.57 -17.43 11.37
C ARG A 10 15.74 -16.48 11.10
N THR A 11 15.47 -15.38 10.40
CA THR A 11 16.38 -14.23 10.29
C THR A 11 15.80 -13.04 11.05
N ALA A 12 16.66 -12.10 11.45
CA ALA A 12 16.18 -10.82 11.96
C ALA A 12 15.29 -10.15 10.89
N ILE A 13 14.10 -9.71 11.28
CA ILE A 13 13.12 -9.08 10.38
C ILE A 13 13.42 -7.58 10.36
N GLN A 14 13.59 -7.01 9.17
CA GLN A 14 13.74 -5.57 9.00
C GLN A 14 12.46 -4.99 8.39
N GLU A 15 11.86 -4.02 9.09
CA GLU A 15 10.75 -3.23 8.57
C GLU A 15 11.24 -1.83 8.20
N THR A 16 10.91 -1.38 6.99
CA THR A 16 11.15 0.00 6.56
C THR A 16 9.80 0.68 6.37
N VAL A 17 9.51 1.66 7.22
CA VAL A 17 8.28 2.46 7.09
C VAL A 17 8.38 3.32 5.84
N ILE A 18 7.28 3.41 5.10
CA ILE A 18 7.14 4.30 3.95
C ILE A 18 5.90 5.12 4.18
N ASP A 19 6.10 6.42 4.32
CA ASP A 19 5.01 7.38 4.44
C ASP A 19 4.65 7.96 3.06
N PRO A 20 3.37 8.16 2.75
CA PRO A 20 2.96 8.89 1.55
C PRO A 20 3.55 10.30 1.54
N VAL A 21 4.08 10.72 0.38
CA VAL A 21 4.54 12.10 0.13
C VAL A 21 3.42 13.00 -0.34
N ARG A 22 2.34 12.41 -0.86
CA ARG A 22 1.15 13.14 -1.28
C ARG A 22 -0.06 12.21 -1.25
N SER A 23 -1.22 12.79 -0.95
CA SER A 23 -2.52 12.18 -1.14
C SER A 23 -3.35 13.07 -2.07
N TYR A 24 -4.24 12.45 -2.84
CA TYR A 24 -5.29 13.13 -3.60
C TYR A 24 -6.64 12.56 -3.20
N ASN A 25 -7.60 13.46 -2.96
CA ASN A 25 -8.95 13.13 -2.51
C ASN A 25 -8.95 12.33 -1.20
N GLU A 26 -8.17 12.81 -0.22
CA GLU A 26 -8.03 12.16 1.09
C GLU A 26 -9.30 12.34 1.93
N ILE A 27 -10.28 11.52 1.62
CA ILE A 27 -11.53 11.42 2.35
C ILE A 27 -11.36 10.31 3.38
N LEU A 28 -11.42 10.69 4.66
CA LEU A 28 -11.22 9.77 5.79
C LEU A 28 -12.52 9.08 6.25
N VAL A 29 -13.67 9.50 5.72
CA VAL A 29 -14.99 8.97 6.08
C VAL A 29 -15.75 8.60 4.83
N ILE A 30 -16.18 7.34 4.74
CA ILE A 30 -16.95 6.83 3.61
C ILE A 30 -18.41 6.71 4.05
N GLY A 31 -19.30 7.42 3.37
CA GLY A 31 -20.74 7.33 3.60
C GLY A 31 -21.28 5.94 3.27
N GLY A 32 -22.41 5.57 3.89
CA GLY A 32 -23.09 4.31 3.57
C GLY A 32 -23.44 4.21 2.09
N LYS A 33 -23.26 3.01 1.49
CA LYS A 33 -23.52 2.74 0.06
C LYS A 33 -22.78 3.68 -0.92
N SER A 34 -21.70 4.31 -0.48
CA SER A 34 -20.87 5.17 -1.32
C SER A 34 -19.53 4.50 -1.64
N THR A 35 -18.85 4.99 -2.66
CA THR A 35 -17.49 4.57 -3.01
C THR A 35 -16.64 5.82 -3.15
N VAL A 36 -15.45 5.76 -2.56
CA VAL A 36 -14.49 6.85 -2.60
C VAL A 36 -13.18 6.31 -3.14
N ARG A 37 -12.48 7.14 -3.93
CA ARG A 37 -11.17 6.82 -4.47
C ARG A 37 -10.16 7.84 -3.96
N THR A 38 -9.24 7.37 -3.13
CA THR A 38 -8.07 8.12 -2.67
C THR A 38 -6.84 7.61 -3.42
N VAL A 39 -5.96 8.51 -3.84
CA VAL A 39 -4.69 8.16 -4.49
C VAL A 39 -3.55 8.60 -3.59
N TYR A 40 -2.69 7.66 -3.23
CA TYR A 40 -1.48 7.93 -2.45
C TYR A 40 -0.26 7.86 -3.35
N THR A 41 0.57 8.89 -3.27
CA THR A 41 1.91 8.89 -3.84
C THR A 41 2.89 8.63 -2.71
N ILE A 42 3.77 7.65 -2.89
CA ILE A 42 4.86 7.32 -1.98
C ILE A 42 6.19 7.73 -2.64
N PRO A 43 7.28 7.92 -1.86
CA PRO A 43 8.61 8.14 -2.42
C PRO A 43 8.96 7.05 -3.44
N GLN A 44 9.93 7.31 -4.32
CA GLN A 44 10.51 6.23 -5.12
C GLN A 44 11.35 5.32 -4.21
N PHE A 45 11.19 4.01 -4.37
CA PHE A 45 11.96 2.99 -3.66
C PHE A 45 12.15 1.76 -4.55
N THR A 46 12.99 0.85 -4.09
CA THR A 46 13.21 -0.45 -4.72
C THR A 46 12.59 -1.53 -3.83
N ILE A 47 11.91 -2.52 -4.42
CA ILE A 47 11.50 -3.75 -3.74
C ILE A 47 12.44 -4.87 -4.17
N PRO A 48 13.39 -5.31 -3.32
CA PRO A 48 14.15 -6.53 -3.56
C PRO A 48 13.24 -7.76 -3.65
N ASP A 49 13.65 -8.80 -4.38
CA ASP A 49 12.83 -10.00 -4.62
C ASP A 49 12.48 -10.79 -3.34
N ASP A 50 13.30 -10.68 -2.30
CA ASP A 50 13.11 -11.27 -0.98
C ASP A 50 12.28 -10.38 -0.03
N LYS A 51 11.80 -9.23 -0.49
CA LYS A 51 10.95 -8.31 0.26
C LYS A 51 9.61 -8.06 -0.43
N ILE A 52 8.69 -7.45 0.31
CA ILE A 52 7.39 -7.01 -0.19
C ILE A 52 7.03 -5.66 0.40
N LEU A 53 6.20 -4.92 -0.32
CA LEU A 53 5.49 -3.77 0.23
C LEU A 53 4.20 -4.26 0.89
N VAL A 54 4.02 -3.91 2.17
CA VAL A 54 2.78 -4.11 2.93
C VAL A 54 2.12 -2.75 3.13
N ILE A 55 0.86 -2.66 2.68
CA ILE A 55 -0.01 -1.50 2.86
C ILE A 55 -1.11 -1.91 3.84
N GLU A 56 -1.19 -1.20 4.96
CA GLU A 56 -2.19 -1.44 6.01
C GLU A 56 -3.17 -0.27 5.99
N LEU A 57 -4.46 -0.60 5.85
CA LEU A 57 -5.55 0.36 5.93
C LEU A 57 -6.40 0.03 7.16
N VAL A 58 -6.44 0.94 8.11
CA VAL A 58 -7.12 0.78 9.39
C VAL A 58 -8.19 1.85 9.54
N GLU A 59 -9.40 1.44 9.90
CA GLU A 59 -10.44 2.39 10.27
C GLU A 59 -10.22 2.90 11.70
N LYS A 60 -10.07 4.21 11.85
CA LYS A 60 -9.96 4.84 13.17
C LYS A 60 -11.22 4.57 13.98
N ASN A 61 -11.05 3.99 15.18
CA ASN A 61 -12.13 3.59 16.08
C ASN A 61 -13.14 2.60 15.46
N GLY A 62 -12.73 1.86 14.42
CA GLY A 62 -13.52 0.81 13.79
C GLY A 62 -12.90 -0.57 13.97
N GLY A 63 -13.62 -1.60 13.53
CA GLY A 63 -13.13 -2.99 13.52
C GLY A 63 -12.48 -3.41 12.20
N ARG A 64 -12.50 -2.54 11.16
CA ARG A 64 -12.02 -2.89 9.83
C ARG A 64 -10.52 -2.65 9.71
N HIS A 65 -9.80 -3.71 9.36
CA HIS A 65 -8.37 -3.69 9.05
C HIS A 65 -8.13 -4.50 7.76
N GLN A 66 -7.62 -3.84 6.73
CA GLN A 66 -7.22 -4.49 5.48
C GLN A 66 -5.71 -4.41 5.31
N THR A 67 -5.13 -5.51 4.86
CA THR A 67 -3.71 -5.60 4.55
C THR A 67 -3.55 -6.01 3.09
N ILE A 68 -2.86 -5.17 2.32
CA ILE A 68 -2.51 -5.44 0.92
C ILE A 68 -1.02 -5.74 0.87
N ARG A 69 -0.66 -6.82 0.18
CA ARG A 69 0.72 -7.22 -0.07
C ARG A 69 1.02 -6.98 -1.54
N VAL A 70 2.12 -6.32 -1.83
CA VAL A 70 2.59 -6.00 -3.18
C VAL A 70 4.00 -6.53 -3.33
N GLU A 71 4.19 -7.45 -4.27
CA GLU A 71 5.49 -7.97 -4.64
C GLU A 71 6.09 -7.20 -5.82
N ASN A 72 7.38 -7.41 -6.09
CA ASN A 72 8.03 -6.86 -7.28
C ASN A 72 7.28 -7.25 -8.58
N SER A 73 6.84 -8.52 -8.68
CA SER A 73 6.07 -9.00 -9.85
C SER A 73 4.75 -8.26 -10.07
N ASP A 74 4.09 -7.80 -9.00
CA ASP A 74 2.84 -7.05 -9.10
C ASP A 74 3.09 -5.65 -9.69
N ILE A 75 4.22 -5.03 -9.38
CA ILE A 75 4.63 -3.73 -9.95
C ILE A 75 4.96 -3.89 -11.43
N VAL A 76 5.70 -4.93 -11.79
CA VAL A 76 6.03 -5.23 -13.19
C VAL A 76 4.76 -5.50 -14.02
N ALA A 77 3.78 -6.19 -13.43
CA ALA A 77 2.48 -6.47 -14.07
C ALA A 77 1.47 -5.32 -13.95
N ALA A 78 1.83 -4.22 -13.27
CA ALA A 78 0.90 -3.13 -13.01
C ALA A 78 0.51 -2.42 -14.32
N LYS A 79 -0.76 -2.02 -14.40
CA LYS A 79 -1.23 -1.23 -15.52
C LYS A 79 -0.71 0.20 -15.40
N VAL A 80 -0.08 0.69 -16.46
CA VAL A 80 0.29 2.10 -16.57
C VAL A 80 -0.99 2.96 -16.56
N ILE A 81 -1.02 3.96 -15.70
CA ILE A 81 -2.08 4.96 -15.65
C ILE A 81 -1.55 6.20 -16.37
N ASN A 82 -1.91 6.36 -17.65
CA ASN A 82 -1.51 7.52 -18.45
C ASN A 82 -2.25 8.80 -18.01
N GLU A 83 -3.54 8.65 -17.66
CA GLU A 83 -4.38 9.74 -17.18
C GLU A 83 -5.15 9.28 -15.95
N LEU A 84 -4.95 10.00 -14.85
CA LEU A 84 -5.66 9.75 -13.61
C LEU A 84 -7.05 10.40 -13.71
N LYS A 85 -8.05 9.66 -14.22
CA LYS A 85 -9.45 10.10 -14.16
C LYS A 85 -9.97 9.95 -12.74
N ILE A 86 -9.93 11.06 -12.01
CA ILE A 86 -10.50 11.17 -10.68
C ILE A 86 -11.83 11.89 -10.88
N LYS A 87 -12.93 11.14 -10.76
CA LYS A 87 -14.28 11.69 -10.79
C LYS A 87 -14.54 12.50 -9.53
#